data_AF-A0A117NTQ3-F1
#
_entry.id   AF-A0A117NTQ3-F1
#
_cell.length_a   1.000
_cell.length_b   1.000
_cell.length_c   1.000
_cell.angle_alpha   90.00
_cell.angle_beta   90.00
_cell.angle_gamma   90.00
#
_symmetry.space_group_name_H-M   'P 1'
#
loop_
_entity.id
_entity.type
_entity.pdbx_description
1 polymer ?
#
loop_
_entity_poly.entity_id
_entity_poly.type
_entity_poly.pdbx_seq_one_letter_code
_entity_poly.pdbx_strand_id
1 'polypeptide(L)'
;MKETPVTPTRVTPRPPATFTLTGTFELTDGVVGDDAGGCKGGDGYDDIFEGTAVTVYDAAGTVVATGYLGDSTREGGTCRFSVSVGGVPTGRGFYKVEVSHRGTVQLTEAQARAGLFGASLG
;
A
#
# COMPACT_ATOMS: atom_id res chain seq x y z
N MET A 1 30.23 6.44 -53.32
CA MET A 1 28.77 6.49 -53.10
C MET A 1 28.55 6.59 -51.60
N LYS A 2 27.67 7.52 -51.17
CA LYS A 2 27.41 7.94 -49.79
C LYS A 2 27.01 6.78 -48.86
N GLU A 3 27.37 6.93 -47.59
CA GLU A 3 27.01 6.07 -46.46
C GLU A 3 25.49 6.00 -46.25
N THR A 4 24.99 4.81 -45.92
CA THR A 4 23.64 4.62 -45.36
C THR A 4 23.76 4.54 -43.84
N PRO A 5 23.13 5.44 -43.07
CA PRO A 5 23.11 5.32 -41.61
C PRO A 5 22.12 4.22 -41.20
N VAL A 6 22.62 3.20 -40.52
CA VAL A 6 21.77 2.22 -39.81
C VAL A 6 21.21 2.89 -38.55
N THR A 7 19.90 3.08 -38.48
CA THR A 7 19.22 3.58 -37.29
C THR A 7 19.29 2.52 -36.18
N PRO A 8 19.79 2.81 -34.97
CA PRO A 8 19.64 1.87 -33.87
C PRO A 8 18.17 1.81 -33.48
N THR A 9 17.56 0.63 -33.56
CA THR A 9 16.24 0.36 -32.99
C THR A 9 16.31 0.64 -31.48
N ARG A 10 15.70 1.74 -31.04
CA ARG A 10 15.52 2.02 -29.61
C ARG A 10 14.67 0.91 -29.02
N VAL A 11 15.27 0.03 -28.22
CA VAL A 11 14.53 -0.88 -27.35
C VAL A 11 13.83 0.02 -26.35
N THR A 12 12.53 0.29 -26.52
CA THR A 12 11.74 0.95 -25.49
C THR A 12 11.80 0.04 -24.26
N PRO A 13 12.34 0.49 -23.11
CA PRO A 13 12.27 -0.32 -21.90
C PRO A 13 10.80 -0.57 -21.62
N ARG A 14 10.38 -1.85 -21.62
CA ARG A 14 9.04 -2.19 -21.17
C ARG A 14 8.91 -1.68 -19.74
N PRO A 15 7.90 -0.85 -19.42
CA PRO A 15 7.68 -0.45 -18.04
C PRO A 15 7.69 -1.70 -17.17
N PRO A 16 8.37 -1.68 -16.00
CA PRO A 16 8.31 -2.80 -15.09
C PRO A 16 6.83 -3.13 -14.84
N ALA A 17 6.46 -4.40 -14.97
CA ALA A 17 5.09 -4.80 -14.71
C ALA A 17 4.74 -4.41 -13.27
N THR A 18 3.62 -3.71 -13.09
CA THR A 18 3.11 -3.28 -11.79
C THR A 18 1.78 -3.97 -11.49
N PHE A 19 1.41 -4.01 -10.22
CA PHE A 19 0.12 -4.49 -9.75
C PHE A 19 -0.44 -3.56 -8.68
N THR A 20 -1.72 -3.74 -8.36
CA THR A 20 -2.37 -3.06 -7.24
C THR A 20 -2.35 -3.99 -6.04
N LEU A 21 -1.70 -3.56 -4.96
CA LEU A 21 -1.75 -4.22 -3.67
C LEU A 21 -3.04 -3.79 -2.98
N THR A 22 -3.86 -4.76 -2.59
CA THR A 22 -5.07 -4.53 -1.82
C THR A 22 -5.02 -5.26 -0.49
N GLY A 23 -5.85 -4.84 0.47
CA GLY A 23 -5.97 -5.52 1.74
C GLY A 23 -6.80 -4.72 2.74
N THR A 24 -6.67 -5.07 4.01
CA THR A 24 -7.38 -4.40 5.10
C THR A 24 -6.48 -4.09 6.28
N PHE A 25 -6.67 -2.92 6.86
CA PHE A 25 -6.02 -2.47 8.08
C PHE A 25 -7.07 -2.35 9.20
N GLU A 26 -6.81 -2.90 10.36
CA GLU A 26 -7.74 -2.91 11.50
C GLU A 26 -7.14 -2.17 12.69
N LEU A 27 -7.87 -1.20 13.22
CA LEU A 27 -7.56 -0.53 14.47
C LEU A 27 -8.50 -1.07 15.55
N THR A 28 -7.97 -1.68 16.59
CA THR A 28 -8.74 -2.32 17.67
C THR A 28 -8.73 -1.55 18.99
N ASP A 29 -7.94 -0.47 19.08
CA ASP A 29 -7.89 0.44 20.24
C ASP A 29 -7.91 1.91 19.79
N GLY A 30 -8.35 2.80 20.67
CA GLY A 30 -8.50 4.23 20.38
C GLY A 30 -9.44 4.51 19.19
N VAL A 31 -10.47 3.69 18.98
CA VAL A 31 -11.42 3.87 17.87
C VAL A 31 -12.46 4.92 18.19
N VAL A 32 -12.54 5.96 17.35
CA VAL A 32 -13.51 7.05 17.43
C VAL A 32 -14.38 7.05 16.17
N GLY A 33 -15.68 7.29 16.32
CA GLY A 33 -16.58 7.48 15.17
C GLY A 33 -16.28 8.79 14.44
N ASP A 34 -16.47 8.84 13.12
CA ASP A 34 -16.17 10.01 12.29
C ASP A 34 -17.41 10.86 11.92
N ASP A 35 -18.58 10.54 12.50
CA ASP A 35 -19.89 11.15 12.23
C ASP A 35 -20.41 10.98 10.78
N ALA A 36 -19.68 10.28 9.90
CA ALA A 36 -20.08 9.94 8.53
C ALA A 36 -20.50 8.47 8.36
N GLY A 37 -20.41 7.68 9.43
CA GLY A 37 -20.72 6.24 9.44
C GLY A 37 -19.47 5.35 9.39
N GLY A 38 -18.29 5.96 9.27
CA GLY A 38 -16.99 5.32 9.38
C GLY A 38 -16.40 5.48 10.78
N CYS A 39 -15.08 5.43 10.83
CA CYS A 39 -14.31 5.58 12.06
C CYS A 39 -12.87 6.00 11.76
N LYS A 40 -12.23 6.52 12.80
CA LYS A 40 -10.85 6.96 12.80
C LYS A 40 -10.18 6.58 14.10
N GLY A 41 -8.86 6.70 14.15
CA GLY A 41 -8.11 6.64 15.38
C GLY A 41 -8.24 7.93 16.19
N GLY A 42 -8.20 7.76 17.49
CA GLY A 42 -8.11 8.78 18.53
C GLY A 42 -7.27 8.22 19.68
N ASP A 43 -7.22 8.94 20.80
CA ASP A 43 -6.45 8.54 21.99
C ASP A 43 -4.97 8.20 21.68
N GLY A 44 -4.36 8.98 20.78
CA GLY A 44 -2.99 8.74 20.36
C GLY A 44 -2.88 7.87 19.11
N TYR A 45 -3.97 7.64 18.37
CA TYR A 45 -4.00 7.12 16.99
C TYR A 45 -4.56 8.16 15.99
N ASP A 46 -4.50 9.45 16.31
CA ASP A 46 -5.09 10.54 15.50
C ASP A 46 -4.51 10.65 14.07
N ASP A 47 -3.39 9.98 13.80
CA ASP A 47 -2.77 9.83 12.47
C ASP A 47 -3.40 8.71 11.61
N ILE A 48 -4.34 7.95 12.16
CA ILE A 48 -5.05 6.86 11.48
C ILE A 48 -6.46 7.31 11.10
N PHE A 49 -6.65 7.65 9.83
CA PHE A 49 -7.94 8.04 9.28
C PHE A 49 -7.96 7.73 7.77
N GLU A 50 -9.11 7.89 7.14
CA GLU A 50 -9.24 7.74 5.68
C GLU A 50 -8.31 8.74 4.97
N GLY A 51 -7.48 8.26 4.06
CA GLY A 51 -6.44 9.07 3.42
C GLY A 51 -5.08 9.02 4.12
N THR A 52 -4.92 8.32 5.25
CA THR A 52 -3.60 8.06 5.84
C THR A 52 -2.69 7.36 4.83
N ALA A 53 -1.45 7.83 4.72
CA ALA A 53 -0.49 7.30 3.77
C ALA A 53 -0.11 5.84 4.08
N VAL A 54 -0.05 5.03 3.02
CA VAL A 54 0.44 3.65 3.05
C VAL A 54 1.67 3.57 2.17
N THR A 55 2.81 3.23 2.75
CA THR A 55 4.09 3.15 2.03
C THR A 55 4.49 1.70 1.84
N VAL A 56 4.81 1.33 0.61
CA VAL A 56 5.27 0.00 0.24
C VAL A 56 6.76 0.06 -0.06
N TYR A 57 7.51 -0.75 0.65
CA TYR A 57 8.95 -0.90 0.51
C TYR A 57 9.29 -2.27 -0.10
N ASP A 58 10.40 -2.34 -0.83
CA ASP A 58 10.99 -3.61 -1.24
C ASP A 58 11.83 -4.24 -0.11
N ALA A 59 12.44 -5.40 -0.41
CA ALA A 59 13.32 -6.09 0.53
C ALA A 59 14.57 -5.28 0.93
N ALA A 60 15.00 -4.32 0.10
CA ALA A 60 16.12 -3.44 0.38
C ALA A 60 15.71 -2.23 1.26
N GLY A 61 14.43 -2.05 1.54
CA GLY A 61 13.90 -0.91 2.27
C GLY A 61 13.70 0.33 1.39
N THR A 62 13.71 0.17 0.07
CA THR A 62 13.43 1.27 -0.87
C THR A 62 11.93 1.42 -1.04
N VAL A 63 11.42 2.65 -0.98
CA VAL A 63 10.02 2.95 -1.31
C VAL A 63 9.78 2.64 -2.78
N VAL A 64 8.87 1.70 -3.05
CA VAL A 64 8.51 1.29 -4.41
C VAL A 64 7.12 1.74 -4.83
N ALA A 65 6.23 2.02 -3.87
CA ALA A 65 4.92 2.59 -4.12
C ALA A 65 4.36 3.27 -2.86
N THR A 66 3.41 4.18 -3.07
CA THR A 66 2.66 4.83 -2.00
C THR A 66 1.19 4.85 -2.38
N GLY A 67 0.31 4.58 -1.43
CA GLY A 67 -1.13 4.72 -1.56
C GLY A 67 -1.71 5.27 -0.26
N TYR A 68 -2.99 4.99 -0.01
CA TYR A 68 -3.71 5.57 1.11
C TYR A 68 -4.69 4.57 1.69
N LEU A 69 -5.04 4.73 2.97
CA LEU A 69 -6.21 4.09 3.55
C LEU A 69 -7.45 4.64 2.84
N GLY A 70 -8.30 3.76 2.35
CA GLY A 70 -9.59 4.10 1.76
C GLY A 70 -10.66 4.19 2.84
N ASP A 71 -11.89 3.87 2.44
CA ASP A 71 -13.07 3.91 3.31
C ASP A 71 -12.87 3.06 4.56
N SER A 72 -13.44 3.56 5.66
CA SER A 72 -13.45 2.96 6.97
C SER A 72 -14.83 2.39 7.32
N THR A 73 -14.87 1.36 8.13
CA THR A 73 -16.11 0.78 8.66
C THR A 73 -15.91 0.40 10.11
N ARG A 74 -16.80 0.87 10.97
CA ARG A 74 -16.78 0.54 12.40
C ARG A 74 -17.58 -0.71 12.69
N GLU A 75 -16.93 -1.74 13.19
CA GLU A 75 -17.56 -2.97 13.67
C GLU A 75 -17.28 -3.14 15.17
N GLY A 76 -18.22 -2.67 16.00
CA GLY A 76 -18.07 -2.69 17.45
C GLY A 76 -16.93 -1.78 17.94
N GLY A 77 -15.92 -2.40 18.56
CA GLY A 77 -14.71 -1.74 19.04
C GLY A 77 -13.59 -1.63 18.00
N THR A 78 -13.79 -2.19 16.80
CA THR A 78 -12.77 -2.22 15.75
C THR A 78 -13.14 -1.26 14.62
N CYS A 79 -12.14 -0.53 14.12
CA CYS A 79 -12.23 0.26 12.92
C CYS A 79 -11.45 -0.39 11.78
N ARG A 80 -12.14 -0.74 10.69
CA ARG A 80 -11.54 -1.43 9.56
C ARG A 80 -11.41 -0.47 8.38
N PHE A 81 -10.20 -0.34 7.85
CA PHE A 81 -9.89 0.47 6.68
C PHE A 81 -9.57 -0.42 5.49
N SER A 82 -10.08 -0.05 4.32
CA SER A 82 -9.63 -0.63 3.06
C SER A 82 -8.24 -0.10 2.69
N VAL A 83 -7.39 -0.94 2.10
CA VAL A 83 -6.06 -0.53 1.62
C VAL A 83 -5.98 -0.79 0.12
N SER A 84 -5.55 0.23 -0.62
CA SER A 84 -5.26 0.11 -2.04
C SER A 84 -4.02 0.91 -2.41
N VAL A 85 -3.02 0.22 -2.95
CA VAL A 85 -1.76 0.83 -3.40
C VAL A 85 -1.51 0.41 -4.85
N GLY A 86 -1.65 1.36 -5.76
CA GLY A 86 -1.36 1.15 -7.18
C GLY A 86 0.15 1.24 -7.48
N GLY A 87 0.56 0.65 -8.60
CA GLY A 87 1.91 0.86 -9.13
C GLY A 87 3.01 0.05 -8.44
N VAL A 88 2.66 -0.97 -7.65
CA VAL A 88 3.67 -1.81 -6.97
C VAL A 88 4.41 -2.64 -8.03
N PRO A 89 5.72 -2.48 -8.21
CA PRO A 89 6.47 -3.18 -9.24
C PRO A 89 6.66 -4.64 -8.87
N THR A 90 6.52 -5.54 -9.84
CA THR A 90 6.63 -7.00 -9.69
C THR A 90 8.08 -7.49 -9.68
N GLY A 91 8.34 -8.71 -9.22
CA GLY A 91 9.67 -9.33 -9.21
C GLY A 91 10.60 -8.85 -8.08
N ARG A 92 10.03 -8.37 -6.96
CA ARG A 92 10.81 -7.98 -5.76
C ARG A 92 10.81 -9.07 -4.69
N GLY A 93 9.96 -10.09 -4.84
CA GLY A 93 9.88 -11.25 -3.94
C GLY A 93 9.11 -10.95 -2.65
N PHE A 94 9.56 -9.96 -1.88
CA PHE A 94 8.91 -9.50 -0.66
C PHE A 94 8.68 -8.00 -0.68
N TYR A 95 7.60 -7.58 -0.03
CA TYR A 95 7.26 -6.19 0.22
C TYR A 95 7.05 -5.99 1.72
N LYS A 96 7.37 -4.79 2.21
CA LYS A 96 6.99 -4.33 3.53
C LYS A 96 6.00 -3.19 3.35
N VAL A 97 4.88 -3.25 4.04
CA VAL A 97 3.84 -2.22 3.97
C VAL A 97 3.75 -1.56 5.31
N GLU A 98 3.91 -0.25 5.31
CA GLU A 98 3.77 0.62 6.48
C GLU A 98 2.53 1.48 6.33
N VAL A 99 1.74 1.57 7.40
CA VAL A 99 0.60 2.46 7.47
C VAL A 99 0.96 3.59 8.44
N SER A 100 0.93 4.83 7.95
CA SER A 100 1.46 5.99 8.67
C SER A 100 2.91 5.74 9.12
N HIS A 101 3.14 5.51 10.41
CA HIS A 101 4.44 5.30 11.05
C HIS A 101 4.39 4.19 12.11
N ARG A 102 3.30 3.40 12.13
CA ARG A 102 2.96 2.47 13.23
C ARG A 102 3.59 1.08 13.08
N GLY A 103 4.51 0.92 12.14
CA GLY A 103 5.24 -0.31 11.87
C GLY A 103 4.99 -0.87 10.48
N THR A 104 5.74 -1.92 10.14
CA THR A 104 5.71 -2.56 8.82
C THR A 104 5.23 -3.99 8.91
N VAL A 105 4.30 -4.38 8.04
CA VAL A 105 3.95 -5.79 7.81
C VAL A 105 4.68 -6.28 6.57
N GLN A 106 5.35 -7.43 6.69
CA GLN A 106 6.01 -8.07 5.56
C GLN A 106 5.07 -9.05 4.87
N LEU A 107 5.05 -9.03 3.55
CA LEU A 107 4.28 -9.95 2.72
C LEU A 107 5.07 -10.37 1.49
N THR A 108 4.83 -11.60 1.05
CA THR A 108 5.34 -12.09 -0.25
C THR A 108 4.63 -11.38 -1.40
N GLU A 109 5.26 -11.37 -2.57
CA GLU A 109 4.63 -10.87 -3.79
C GLU A 109 3.34 -11.62 -4.14
N ALA A 110 3.27 -12.92 -3.88
CA ALA A 110 2.06 -13.71 -4.08
C ALA A 110 0.92 -13.21 -3.18
N GLN A 111 1.19 -12.95 -1.90
CA GLN A 111 0.20 -12.40 -0.97
C GLN A 111 -0.22 -10.98 -1.34
N ALA A 112 0.74 -10.12 -1.73
CA ALA A 112 0.47 -8.75 -2.14
C ALA A 112 -0.45 -8.70 -3.37
N ARG A 113 -0.20 -9.56 -4.36
CA ARG A 113 -1.02 -9.68 -5.57
C ARG A 113 -2.38 -10.30 -5.32
N ALA A 114 -2.47 -11.23 -4.37
CA ALA A 114 -3.72 -11.86 -3.98
C ALA A 114 -4.61 -10.95 -3.10
N GLY A 115 -4.15 -9.75 -2.75
CA GLY A 115 -4.89 -8.83 -1.90
C GLY A 115 -4.94 -9.26 -0.44
N LEU A 116 -3.96 -10.05 0.00
CA LEU A 116 -3.92 -10.64 1.34
C LEU A 116 -3.16 -9.76 2.35
N PHE A 117 -3.00 -8.46 2.06
CA PHE A 117 -2.44 -7.55 3.06
C PHE A 117 -3.43 -7.44 4.24
N GLY A 118 -2.97 -7.80 5.42
CA GLY A 118 -3.70 -7.70 6.67
C GLY A 118 -2.78 -7.16 7.75
N ALA A 119 -3.19 -6.07 8.39
CA ALA A 119 -2.45 -5.45 9.47
C ALA A 119 -3.44 -5.01 10.55
N SER A 120 -3.04 -5.16 11.82
CA SER A 120 -3.85 -4.76 12.96
C SER A 120 -3.03 -3.96 13.96
N LEU A 121 -3.65 -2.97 14.60
CA LEU A 121 -3.05 -2.11 15.61
C LEU A 121 -4.02 -1.90 16.77
N GLY A 122 -3.55 -2.03 18.00
CA GLY A 122 -4.28 -1.70 19.22
C GLY A 122 -3.69 -2.35 20.44
#